data_AF-S9V8E9-F1
#
_entry.id   AF-S9V8E9-F1
#
_cell.length_a   1.000
_cell.length_b   1.000
_cell.length_c   1.000
_cell.angle_alpha   90.00
_cell.angle_beta   90.00
_cell.angle_gamma   90.00
#
_symmetry.space_group_name_H-M   'P 1'
#
loop_
_entity.id
_entity.type
_entity.pdbx_description
1 polymer ?
#
loop_
_entity_poly.entity_id
_entity_poly.type
_entity_poly.pdbx_seq_one_letter_code
_entity_poly.pdbx_strand_id
1 'polypeptide(L)'
;MADTTPAAAIDASLCDRYVIFLDIDGVLLPVPRFTFGGGDLSPESVQRLGGLITHLGGREKVTIVLSSTWRNSPDSVARLNEFITRHAADTVPLVRCGTDNGTVLVTQVDYYADDPTEQRLVRDRVDEIERWLHTHVVDHPEAIAGRWFAIDDMKLDVDARMADHFLYTQTDVGITDEDVARATEMVAAFPAPAEAATRAQRALQDPALKQEEIRILEVLLERKAAEAEELRRQLADTAADLARQRELNKEAEKNARERERRLEDVSYRLALYDFSKRHETLREAVELCEKITGPDRKAMNESIRTVVNLLREKKELEKRVRADMKKANSKK
;
A
#
# COMPACT_ATOMS: atom_id res chain seq x y z
N MET A 1 45.06 8.23 -3.84
CA MET A 1 45.20 6.78 -3.62
C MET A 1 43.94 6.16 -4.17
N ALA A 2 44.05 5.34 -5.22
CA ALA A 2 42.88 4.70 -5.80
C ALA A 2 42.40 3.64 -4.81
N ASP A 3 41.19 3.84 -4.29
CA ASP A 3 40.51 2.88 -3.43
C ASP A 3 40.11 1.69 -4.31
N THR A 4 40.95 0.66 -4.37
CA THR A 4 40.62 -0.60 -5.04
C THR A 4 39.66 -1.35 -4.14
N THR A 5 38.40 -0.94 -4.15
CA THR A 5 37.30 -1.76 -3.65
C THR A 5 37.41 -3.12 -4.35
N PRO A 6 37.49 -4.24 -3.62
CA PRO A 6 37.56 -5.56 -4.24
C PRO A 6 36.37 -5.70 -5.18
N ALA A 7 36.64 -6.09 -6.43
CA ALA A 7 35.59 -6.34 -7.42
C ALA A 7 34.58 -7.30 -6.79
N ALA A 8 33.29 -6.99 -6.90
CA ALA A 8 32.22 -7.83 -6.39
C ALA A 8 32.42 -9.26 -6.94
N ALA A 9 32.66 -10.21 -6.05
CA ALA A 9 32.83 -11.61 -6.41
C ALA A 9 31.45 -12.27 -6.41
N ILE A 10 31.13 -13.02 -7.47
CA ILE A 10 29.93 -13.84 -7.51
C ILE A 10 30.08 -15.00 -6.53
N ASP A 11 29.06 -15.20 -5.68
CA ASP A 11 28.93 -16.44 -4.93
C ASP A 11 28.51 -17.57 -5.89
N ALA A 12 29.46 -18.42 -6.24
CA ALA A 12 29.23 -19.54 -7.17
C ALA A 12 28.15 -20.51 -6.69
N SER A 13 27.82 -20.55 -5.39
CA SER A 13 26.75 -21.40 -4.87
C SER A 13 25.36 -20.95 -5.35
N LEU A 14 25.19 -19.68 -5.67
CA LEU A 14 23.94 -19.14 -6.23
C LEU A 14 23.72 -19.64 -7.66
N CYS A 15 24.78 -19.89 -8.42
CA CYS A 15 24.71 -20.37 -9.81
C CYS A 15 24.20 -21.81 -9.96
N ASP A 16 24.02 -22.54 -8.85
CA ASP A 16 23.34 -23.84 -8.84
C ASP A 16 21.80 -23.72 -8.77
N ARG A 17 21.28 -22.51 -8.60
CA ARG A 17 19.84 -22.21 -8.50
C ARG A 17 19.25 -21.92 -9.89
N TYR A 18 17.95 -21.67 -9.90
CA TYR A 18 17.16 -21.20 -11.04
C TYR A 18 16.28 -20.02 -10.63
N VAL A 19 16.02 -19.14 -11.59
CA VAL A 19 15.00 -18.08 -11.47
C VAL A 19 13.80 -18.41 -12.36
N ILE A 20 12.59 -18.36 -11.80
CA ILE A 20 11.34 -18.47 -12.54
C ILE A 20 10.68 -17.10 -12.53
N PHE A 21 10.50 -16.51 -13.71
CA PHE A 21 9.60 -15.37 -13.89
C PHE A 21 8.18 -15.90 -14.05
N LEU A 22 7.29 -15.50 -13.17
CA LEU A 22 5.97 -16.09 -13.08
C LEU A 22 4.88 -15.05 -13.30
N ASP A 23 4.09 -15.24 -14.36
CA ASP A 23 2.75 -14.71 -14.40
C ASP A 23 1.80 -15.54 -13.51
N ILE A 24 0.75 -14.90 -12.99
CA ILE A 24 -0.24 -15.55 -12.14
C ILE A 24 -1.51 -15.83 -12.94
N ASP A 25 -1.97 -14.84 -13.70
CA ASP A 25 -3.15 -14.94 -14.51
C ASP A 25 -2.83 -15.87 -15.69
N GLY A 26 -3.69 -16.85 -15.94
CA GLY A 26 -3.45 -17.85 -16.98
C GLY A 26 -2.35 -18.88 -16.69
N VAL A 27 -1.69 -18.83 -15.52
CA VAL A 27 -0.73 -19.84 -15.07
C VAL A 27 -1.24 -20.57 -13.82
N LEU A 28 -1.37 -19.83 -12.70
CA LEU A 28 -1.87 -20.35 -11.42
C LEU A 28 -3.34 -20.00 -11.19
N LEU A 29 -3.84 -18.99 -11.88
CA LEU A 29 -5.22 -18.55 -11.87
C LEU A 29 -5.76 -18.72 -13.30
N PRO A 30 -6.36 -19.87 -13.65
CA PRO A 30 -7.04 -20.03 -14.92
C PRO A 30 -8.14 -18.97 -15.06
N VAL A 31 -8.09 -18.16 -16.11
CA VAL A 31 -9.05 -17.08 -16.38
C VAL A 31 -9.94 -17.51 -17.55
N PRO A 32 -11.19 -17.96 -17.28
CA PRO A 32 -12.14 -18.20 -18.35
C PRO A 32 -12.34 -16.93 -19.19
N ARG A 33 -12.43 -17.10 -20.52
CA ARG A 33 -12.52 -16.00 -21.51
C ARG A 33 -13.61 -14.95 -21.27
N PHE A 34 -14.55 -15.20 -20.35
CA PHE A 34 -15.68 -14.31 -20.05
C PHE A 34 -15.64 -13.70 -18.64
N THR A 35 -14.62 -13.99 -17.82
CA THR A 35 -14.50 -13.49 -16.45
C THR A 35 -13.13 -12.86 -16.22
N PHE A 36 -12.91 -11.67 -16.79
CA PHE A 36 -11.69 -10.91 -16.55
C PHE A 36 -11.54 -10.58 -15.05
N GLY A 37 -10.42 -11.00 -14.44
CA GLY A 37 -9.97 -10.56 -13.12
C GLY A 37 -10.73 -11.13 -11.90
N GLY A 38 -11.54 -12.18 -12.08
CA GLY A 38 -12.46 -12.68 -11.03
C GLY A 38 -12.29 -14.15 -10.61
N GLY A 39 -11.12 -14.76 -10.86
CA GLY A 39 -10.89 -16.18 -10.58
C GLY A 39 -10.27 -16.50 -9.21
N ASP A 40 -10.30 -17.78 -8.87
CA ASP A 40 -9.58 -18.35 -7.75
C ASP A 40 -8.29 -19.05 -8.21
N LEU A 41 -7.26 -19.00 -7.36
CA LEU A 41 -6.03 -19.75 -7.58
C LEU A 41 -6.35 -21.25 -7.59
N SER A 42 -5.76 -21.98 -8.54
CA SER A 42 -5.99 -23.41 -8.73
C SER A 42 -5.01 -24.26 -7.90
N PRO A 43 -5.50 -25.13 -6.99
CA PRO A 43 -4.64 -26.06 -6.24
C PRO A 43 -3.87 -27.00 -7.16
N GLU A 44 -4.47 -27.41 -8.28
CA GLU A 44 -3.81 -28.27 -9.26
C GLU A 44 -2.65 -27.54 -9.94
N SER A 45 -2.87 -26.29 -10.36
CA SER A 45 -1.84 -25.49 -11.03
C SER A 45 -0.63 -25.24 -10.13
N VAL A 46 -0.86 -24.93 -8.84
CA VAL A 46 0.26 -24.75 -7.90
C VAL A 46 0.97 -26.08 -7.57
N GLN A 47 0.25 -27.20 -7.57
CA GLN A 47 0.87 -28.52 -7.41
C GLN A 47 1.74 -28.90 -8.61
N ARG A 48 1.30 -28.59 -9.84
CA ARG A 48 2.09 -28.78 -11.06
C ARG A 48 3.35 -27.92 -11.06
N LEU A 49 3.23 -26.64 -10.67
CA LEU A 49 4.39 -25.79 -10.43
C LEU A 49 5.33 -26.41 -9.38
N GLY A 50 4.78 -26.96 -8.29
CA GLY A 50 5.56 -27.70 -7.29
C GLY A 50 6.27 -28.93 -7.83
N GLY A 51 5.65 -29.65 -8.76
CA GLY A 51 6.27 -30.78 -9.48
C GLY A 51 7.47 -30.32 -10.31
N LEU A 52 7.32 -29.23 -11.07
CA LEU A 52 8.43 -28.61 -11.80
C LEU A 52 9.56 -28.19 -10.87
N ILE A 53 9.26 -27.46 -9.79
CA ILE A 53 10.28 -27.01 -8.83
C ILE A 53 10.98 -28.19 -8.14
N THR A 54 10.28 -29.29 -7.89
CA THR A 54 10.89 -30.52 -7.38
C THR A 54 11.91 -31.08 -8.39
N HIS A 55 11.59 -31.06 -9.68
CA HIS A 55 12.52 -31.46 -10.74
C HIS A 55 13.76 -30.54 -10.80
N LEU A 56 13.60 -29.25 -10.49
CA LEU A 56 14.68 -28.26 -10.42
C LEU A 56 15.60 -28.40 -9.20
N GLY A 57 15.41 -29.44 -8.37
CA GLY A 57 16.21 -29.66 -7.16
C GLY A 57 15.56 -29.13 -5.87
N GLY A 58 14.28 -28.76 -5.94
CA GLY A 58 13.45 -28.36 -4.79
C GLY A 58 13.42 -26.85 -4.53
N ARG A 59 12.55 -26.44 -3.60
CA ARG A 59 12.24 -25.02 -3.32
C ARG A 59 13.44 -24.15 -2.95
N GLU A 60 14.50 -24.72 -2.37
CA GLU A 60 15.72 -23.99 -2.00
C GLU A 60 16.60 -23.65 -3.22
N LYS A 61 16.39 -24.35 -4.35
CA LYS A 61 17.10 -24.13 -5.61
C LYS A 61 16.37 -23.21 -6.57
N VAL A 62 15.20 -22.70 -6.19
CA VAL A 62 14.38 -21.85 -7.06
C VAL A 62 14.07 -20.52 -6.38
N THR A 63 14.21 -19.44 -7.13
CA THR A 63 13.63 -18.14 -6.81
C THR A 63 12.47 -17.87 -7.75
N ILE A 64 11.29 -17.54 -7.21
CA ILE A 64 10.17 -17.06 -8.01
C ILE A 64 10.19 -15.53 -7.99
N VAL A 65 10.24 -14.93 -9.18
CA VAL A 65 10.13 -13.50 -9.42
C VAL A 65 8.80 -13.26 -10.12
N LEU A 66 7.89 -12.49 -9.52
CA LEU A 66 6.64 -12.17 -10.20
C LEU A 66 6.89 -11.19 -11.35
N SER A 67 6.51 -11.61 -12.55
CA SER A 67 6.34 -10.71 -13.69
C SER A 67 4.88 -10.24 -13.85
N SER A 68 3.93 -10.88 -13.17
CA SER A 68 2.51 -10.48 -13.13
C SER A 68 2.27 -9.11 -12.50
N THR A 69 1.13 -8.49 -12.83
CA THR A 69 0.61 -7.28 -12.18
C THR A 69 0.38 -7.46 -10.68
N TRP A 70 0.22 -8.70 -10.19
CA TRP A 70 0.05 -9.03 -8.77
C TRP A 70 1.17 -8.48 -7.90
N ARG A 71 2.40 -8.35 -8.43
CA ARG A 71 3.55 -7.79 -7.70
C ARG A 71 3.35 -6.35 -7.21
N ASN A 72 2.44 -5.61 -7.84
CA ASN A 72 2.13 -4.22 -7.49
C ASN A 72 1.19 -4.09 -6.28
N SER A 73 0.67 -5.20 -5.76
CA SER A 73 -0.27 -5.23 -4.64
C SER A 73 0.25 -6.15 -3.53
N PRO A 74 0.66 -5.61 -2.38
CA PRO A 74 1.07 -6.42 -1.22
C PRO A 74 0.01 -7.44 -0.81
N ASP A 75 -1.27 -7.08 -0.90
CA ASP A 75 -2.38 -7.97 -0.57
C ASP A 75 -2.49 -9.15 -1.55
N SER A 76 -2.24 -8.92 -2.84
CA SER A 76 -2.22 -9.98 -3.85
C SER A 76 -1.05 -10.94 -3.63
N VAL A 77 0.14 -10.41 -3.32
CA VAL A 77 1.32 -11.23 -2.97
C VAL A 77 1.08 -12.03 -1.68
N ALA A 78 0.46 -11.41 -0.67
CA ALA A 78 0.08 -12.10 0.57
C ALA A 78 -0.92 -13.22 0.31
N ARG A 79 -1.96 -12.97 -0.50
CA ARG A 79 -2.94 -13.98 -0.93
C ARG A 79 -2.27 -15.15 -1.63
N LEU A 80 -1.34 -14.88 -2.56
CA LEU A 80 -0.57 -15.92 -3.26
C LEU A 80 0.28 -16.75 -2.29
N ASN A 81 1.01 -16.10 -1.38
CA ASN A 81 1.87 -16.81 -0.42
C ASN A 81 1.06 -17.62 0.60
N GLU A 82 -0.10 -17.13 1.05
CA GLU A 82 -1.01 -17.91 1.89
C GLU A 82 -1.51 -19.15 1.14
N PHE A 83 -1.85 -19.00 -0.15
CA PHE A 83 -2.29 -20.08 -1.00
C PHE A 83 -1.19 -21.14 -1.23
N ILE A 84 0.03 -20.71 -1.56
CA ILE A 84 1.21 -21.59 -1.67
C ILE A 84 1.44 -22.33 -0.35
N THR A 85 1.38 -21.64 0.79
CA THR A 85 1.54 -22.25 2.11
C THR A 85 0.49 -23.34 2.37
N ARG A 86 -0.74 -23.13 1.92
CA ARG A 86 -1.83 -24.08 2.12
C ARG A 86 -1.72 -25.32 1.23
N HIS A 87 -1.26 -25.16 -0.01
CA HIS A 87 -1.40 -26.21 -1.04
C HIS A 87 -0.08 -26.82 -1.52
N ALA A 88 1.05 -26.14 -1.32
CA ALA A 88 2.34 -26.54 -1.88
C ALA A 88 3.55 -26.06 -1.05
N ALA A 89 3.39 -25.90 0.28
CA ALA A 89 4.46 -25.39 1.15
C ALA A 89 5.76 -26.20 1.03
N ASP A 90 5.68 -27.51 0.84
CA ASP A 90 6.87 -28.35 0.82
C ASP A 90 7.66 -28.25 -0.49
N THR A 91 7.02 -27.79 -1.58
CA THR A 91 7.59 -27.85 -2.94
C THR A 91 7.79 -26.49 -3.59
N VAL A 92 6.96 -25.49 -3.28
CA VAL A 92 7.02 -24.15 -3.91
C VAL A 92 7.56 -23.14 -2.89
N PRO A 93 8.63 -22.37 -3.21
CA PRO A 93 9.13 -21.33 -2.35
C PRO A 93 8.13 -20.17 -2.29
N LEU A 94 8.12 -19.46 -1.17
CA LEU A 94 7.35 -18.22 -1.06
C LEU A 94 7.92 -17.14 -1.98
N VAL A 95 7.03 -16.42 -2.61
CA VAL A 95 7.35 -15.28 -3.48
C VAL A 95 7.76 -14.09 -2.62
N ARG A 96 8.94 -13.52 -2.91
CA ARG A 96 9.50 -12.39 -2.14
C ARG A 96 9.85 -11.17 -2.99
N CYS A 97 9.90 -11.32 -4.31
CA CYS A 97 10.25 -10.26 -5.22
C CYS A 97 9.41 -10.34 -6.50
N GLY A 98 9.44 -9.25 -7.26
CA GLY A 98 8.88 -9.16 -8.60
C GLY A 98 9.74 -8.25 -9.46
N THR A 99 9.50 -8.24 -10.75
CA THR A 99 10.10 -7.26 -11.64
C THR A 99 9.69 -5.85 -11.21
N ASP A 100 10.56 -4.87 -11.41
CA ASP A 100 10.22 -3.49 -11.11
C ASP A 100 8.98 -3.05 -11.91
N ASN A 101 8.17 -2.17 -11.35
CA ASN A 101 6.97 -1.70 -12.03
C ASN A 101 7.34 -0.79 -13.21
N GLY A 102 6.82 -1.14 -14.40
CA GLY A 102 6.87 -0.33 -15.61
C GLY A 102 8.19 -0.39 -16.37
N THR A 103 8.08 -0.15 -17.67
CA THR A 103 9.20 -0.15 -18.62
C THR A 103 10.06 1.10 -18.44
N VAL A 104 11.37 0.92 -18.23
CA VAL A 104 12.33 2.03 -18.06
C VAL A 104 12.93 2.41 -19.40
N LEU A 105 13.49 1.42 -20.10
CA LEU A 105 13.94 1.51 -21.47
C LEU A 105 12.96 0.72 -22.33
N VAL A 106 12.33 1.39 -23.30
CA VAL A 106 11.33 0.77 -24.17
C VAL A 106 11.99 0.31 -25.45
N THR A 107 11.97 -0.99 -25.70
CA THR A 107 12.57 -1.57 -26.91
C THR A 107 11.68 -1.33 -28.13
N GLN A 108 12.27 -1.05 -29.28
CA GLN A 108 11.51 -1.02 -30.53
C GLN A 108 11.33 -2.44 -31.05
N VAL A 109 10.08 -2.81 -31.34
CA VAL A 109 9.69 -4.14 -31.80
C VAL A 109 8.73 -4.03 -32.98
N ASP A 110 8.65 -5.07 -33.81
CA ASP A 110 7.87 -5.11 -35.05
C ASP A 110 6.84 -6.25 -35.10
N TYR A 111 6.79 -7.14 -34.10
CA TYR A 111 5.74 -8.14 -33.95
C TYR A 111 4.38 -7.50 -33.61
N TYR A 112 3.28 -8.19 -33.93
CA TYR A 112 1.91 -7.70 -33.70
C TYR A 112 1.63 -6.30 -34.27
N ALA A 113 2.11 -5.99 -35.48
CA ALA A 113 1.88 -4.68 -36.12
C ALA A 113 0.39 -4.28 -36.21
N ASP A 114 -0.51 -5.26 -36.30
CA ASP A 114 -1.96 -5.05 -36.37
C ASP A 114 -2.64 -5.00 -34.98
N ASP A 115 -1.91 -5.29 -33.90
CA ASP A 115 -2.39 -5.21 -32.52
C ASP A 115 -1.38 -4.46 -31.62
N PRO A 116 -1.40 -3.12 -31.62
CA PRO A 116 -0.49 -2.32 -30.81
C PRO A 116 -0.65 -2.53 -29.30
N THR A 117 -1.79 -3.04 -28.85
CA THR A 117 -2.04 -3.29 -27.42
C THR A 117 -1.30 -4.55 -26.99
N GLU A 118 -1.48 -5.64 -27.72
CA GLU A 118 -0.76 -6.90 -27.49
C GLU A 118 0.75 -6.69 -27.67
N GLN A 119 1.16 -5.99 -28.73
CA GLN A 119 2.56 -5.60 -28.96
C GLN A 119 3.16 -4.91 -27.73
N ARG A 120 2.45 -3.90 -27.19
CA ARG A 120 2.90 -3.18 -26.00
C ARG A 120 3.03 -4.10 -24.80
N LEU A 121 2.00 -4.91 -24.53
CA LEU A 121 1.99 -5.77 -23.35
C LEU A 121 3.15 -6.78 -23.39
N VAL A 122 3.33 -7.47 -24.52
CA VAL A 122 4.41 -8.45 -24.69
C VAL A 122 5.76 -7.77 -24.58
N ARG A 123 5.97 -6.64 -25.29
CA ARG A 123 7.20 -5.87 -25.20
C ARG A 123 7.52 -5.44 -23.77
N ASP A 124 6.54 -4.84 -23.07
CA ASP A 124 6.76 -4.32 -21.72
C ASP A 124 7.10 -5.47 -20.77
N ARG A 125 6.45 -6.64 -20.90
CA ARG A 125 6.78 -7.85 -20.12
C ARG A 125 8.20 -8.34 -20.38
N VAL A 126 8.62 -8.42 -21.65
CA VAL A 126 9.98 -8.84 -22.02
C VAL A 126 11.02 -7.85 -21.50
N ASP A 127 10.79 -6.54 -21.70
CA ASP A 127 11.70 -5.48 -21.23
C ASP A 127 11.80 -5.47 -19.69
N GLU A 128 10.74 -5.81 -18.97
CA GLU A 128 10.76 -5.96 -17.51
C GLU A 128 11.64 -7.12 -17.05
N ILE A 129 11.56 -8.28 -17.71
CA ILE A 129 12.37 -9.47 -17.41
C ILE A 129 13.84 -9.18 -17.72
N GLU A 130 14.15 -8.70 -18.92
CA GLU A 130 15.52 -8.36 -19.36
C GLU A 130 16.19 -7.36 -18.42
N ARG A 131 15.47 -6.29 -18.07
CA ARG A 131 15.97 -5.32 -17.08
C ARG A 131 16.29 -6.00 -15.76
N TRP A 132 15.40 -6.85 -15.25
CA TRP A 132 15.62 -7.53 -13.98
C TRP A 132 16.88 -8.40 -14.03
N LEU A 133 17.10 -9.14 -15.13
CA LEU A 133 18.32 -9.92 -15.36
C LEU A 133 19.58 -9.04 -15.31
N HIS A 134 19.52 -7.85 -15.89
CA HIS A 134 20.66 -6.91 -15.98
C HIS A 134 20.95 -6.18 -14.66
N THR A 135 19.94 -5.93 -13.82
CA THR A 135 20.11 -5.17 -12.56
C THR A 135 20.31 -6.04 -11.32
N HIS A 136 20.09 -7.36 -11.42
CA HIS A 136 20.20 -8.29 -10.28
C HIS A 136 21.37 -9.28 -10.43
N VAL A 137 22.39 -8.97 -11.24
CA VAL A 137 23.52 -9.87 -11.53
C VAL A 137 24.25 -10.34 -10.27
N VAL A 138 24.34 -9.50 -9.24
CA VAL A 138 25.05 -9.83 -7.99
C VAL A 138 24.23 -10.75 -7.09
N ASP A 139 22.92 -10.49 -6.96
CA ASP A 139 22.03 -11.22 -6.05
C ASP A 139 21.45 -12.50 -6.69
N HIS A 140 21.34 -12.50 -8.02
CA HIS A 140 20.81 -13.58 -8.85
C HIS A 140 21.71 -13.88 -10.07
N PRO A 141 22.99 -14.24 -9.84
CA PRO A 141 23.94 -14.53 -10.92
C PRO A 141 23.52 -15.69 -11.81
N GLU A 142 22.75 -16.65 -11.28
CA GLU A 142 22.18 -17.76 -12.05
C GLU A 142 21.33 -17.28 -13.23
N ALA A 143 20.64 -16.14 -13.08
CA ALA A 143 19.70 -15.65 -14.06
C ALA A 143 20.43 -15.08 -15.28
N ILE A 144 21.33 -14.11 -15.09
CA ILE A 144 22.11 -13.57 -16.22
C ILE A 144 23.01 -14.62 -16.89
N ALA A 145 23.33 -15.70 -16.16
CA ALA A 145 24.09 -16.83 -16.67
C ALA A 145 23.29 -17.79 -17.57
N GLY A 146 21.98 -17.58 -17.70
CA GLY A 146 21.08 -18.40 -18.54
C GLY A 146 20.39 -19.54 -17.80
N ARG A 147 20.29 -19.49 -16.46
CA ARG A 147 19.50 -20.46 -15.65
C ARG A 147 18.21 -19.82 -15.16
N TRP A 148 17.40 -19.36 -16.11
CA TRP A 148 16.10 -18.76 -15.84
C TRP A 148 15.09 -19.18 -16.89
N PHE A 149 13.80 -19.09 -16.58
CA PHE A 149 12.75 -19.15 -17.58
C PHE A 149 11.50 -18.41 -17.11
N ALA A 150 10.67 -18.00 -18.05
CA ALA A 150 9.40 -17.34 -17.83
C ALA A 150 8.24 -18.30 -18.09
N ILE A 151 7.22 -18.27 -17.23
CA ILE A 151 5.94 -18.95 -17.42
C ILE A 151 4.87 -17.88 -17.49
N ASP A 152 4.19 -17.78 -18.63
CA ASP A 152 3.25 -16.71 -18.92
C ASP A 152 2.18 -17.21 -19.90
N ASP A 153 0.99 -16.61 -19.84
CA ASP A 153 -0.09 -16.90 -20.78
C ASP A 153 -0.09 -15.96 -21.98
N MET A 154 0.79 -14.95 -21.97
CA MET A 154 1.11 -14.11 -23.12
C MET A 154 2.21 -14.76 -23.99
N LYS A 155 2.17 -14.58 -25.32
CA LYS A 155 3.16 -15.18 -26.22
C LYS A 155 4.46 -14.38 -26.26
N LEU A 156 5.33 -14.59 -25.28
CA LEU A 156 6.60 -13.87 -25.15
C LEU A 156 7.69 -14.36 -26.13
N ASP A 157 7.57 -15.58 -26.66
CA ASP A 157 8.51 -16.18 -27.63
C ASP A 157 8.54 -15.53 -29.01
N VAL A 158 7.60 -14.62 -29.29
CA VAL A 158 7.69 -13.76 -30.49
C VAL A 158 8.89 -12.81 -30.42
N ASP A 159 9.40 -12.54 -29.22
CA ASP A 159 10.64 -11.80 -28.99
C ASP A 159 11.81 -12.77 -28.85
N ALA A 160 12.83 -12.60 -29.69
CA ALA A 160 13.99 -13.50 -29.73
C ALA A 160 14.77 -13.58 -28.41
N ARG A 161 14.63 -12.57 -27.53
CA ARG A 161 15.25 -12.56 -26.20
C ARG A 161 14.69 -13.66 -25.29
N MET A 162 13.45 -14.08 -25.53
CA MET A 162 12.76 -15.11 -24.74
C MET A 162 12.94 -16.52 -25.31
N ALA A 163 13.64 -16.66 -26.44
CA ALA A 163 13.91 -17.94 -27.06
C ALA A 163 14.57 -18.92 -26.08
N ASP A 164 14.11 -20.15 -26.05
CA ASP A 164 14.55 -21.23 -25.15
C ASP A 164 14.38 -20.97 -23.64
N HIS A 165 13.83 -19.81 -23.26
CA HIS A 165 13.61 -19.39 -21.87
C HIS A 165 12.13 -19.12 -21.56
N PHE A 166 11.20 -19.49 -22.43
CA PHE A 166 9.77 -19.20 -22.26
C PHE A 166 8.86 -20.42 -22.39
N LEU A 167 7.96 -20.59 -21.41
CA LEU A 167 6.88 -21.56 -21.40
C LEU A 167 5.53 -20.84 -21.50
N TYR A 168 4.88 -20.99 -22.65
CA TYR A 168 3.52 -20.51 -22.88
C TYR A 168 2.47 -21.44 -22.24
N THR A 169 1.57 -20.87 -21.44
CA THR A 169 0.37 -21.54 -20.91
C THR A 169 -0.91 -21.02 -21.57
N GLN A 170 -1.98 -21.80 -21.51
CA GLN A 170 -3.30 -21.34 -21.97
C GLN A 170 -4.02 -20.59 -20.86
N THR A 171 -4.41 -19.34 -21.11
CA THR A 171 -5.06 -18.43 -20.14
C THR A 171 -6.23 -19.07 -19.39
N ASP A 172 -7.09 -19.85 -20.07
CA ASP A 172 -8.29 -20.44 -19.49
C ASP A 172 -8.08 -21.81 -18.82
N VAL A 173 -6.88 -22.39 -18.93
CA VAL A 173 -6.54 -23.71 -18.38
C VAL A 173 -5.54 -23.59 -17.22
N GLY A 174 -4.60 -22.66 -17.30
CA GLY A 174 -3.44 -22.64 -16.43
C GLY A 174 -2.36 -23.62 -16.88
N ILE A 175 -1.34 -23.81 -16.02
CA ILE A 175 -0.28 -24.79 -16.25
C ILE A 175 -0.81 -26.24 -16.22
N THR A 176 -0.39 -27.05 -17.19
CA THR A 176 -0.74 -28.48 -17.32
C THR A 176 0.46 -29.41 -17.09
N ASP A 177 0.23 -30.72 -17.08
CA ASP A 177 1.31 -31.72 -16.93
C ASP A 177 2.21 -31.75 -18.17
N GLU A 178 1.64 -31.49 -19.37
CA GLU A 178 2.41 -31.32 -20.60
C GLU A 178 3.33 -30.09 -20.53
N ASP A 179 2.87 -28.99 -19.91
CA ASP A 179 3.69 -27.80 -19.70
C ASP A 179 4.89 -28.11 -18.78
N VAL A 180 4.65 -28.85 -17.71
CA VAL A 180 5.72 -29.29 -16.78
C VAL A 180 6.74 -30.17 -17.50
N ALA A 181 6.28 -31.09 -18.36
CA ALA A 181 7.17 -31.93 -19.16
C ALA A 181 8.02 -31.09 -20.13
N ARG A 182 7.41 -30.13 -20.84
CA ARG A 182 8.11 -29.21 -21.76
C ARG A 182 9.13 -28.34 -21.02
N ALA A 183 8.76 -27.76 -19.88
CA ALA A 183 9.66 -26.96 -19.07
C ALA A 183 10.85 -27.79 -18.55
N THR A 184 10.61 -29.05 -18.20
CA THR A 184 11.68 -29.99 -17.80
C THR A 184 12.68 -30.22 -18.93
N GLU A 185 12.21 -30.41 -20.16
CA GLU A 185 13.08 -30.55 -21.33
C GLU A 185 13.88 -29.27 -21.62
N MET A 186 13.24 -28.10 -21.52
CA MET A 186 13.92 -26.81 -21.70
C MET A 186 15.04 -26.61 -20.68
N VAL A 187 14.76 -26.86 -19.40
CA VAL A 187 15.75 -26.66 -18.33
C VAL A 187 16.92 -27.63 -18.45
N ALA A 188 16.72 -28.82 -19.02
CA ALA A 188 17.81 -29.75 -19.30
C ALA A 188 18.85 -29.17 -20.29
N ALA A 189 18.48 -28.18 -21.10
CA ALA A 189 19.39 -27.47 -22.00
C ALA A 189 20.14 -26.31 -21.32
N PHE A 190 19.80 -25.96 -20.07
CA PHE A 190 20.44 -24.83 -19.39
C PHE A 190 21.89 -25.13 -19.00
N PRO A 191 22.74 -24.08 -18.91
CA PRO A 191 24.15 -24.26 -18.54
C PRO A 191 24.30 -24.93 -17.18
N ALA A 192 25.27 -25.84 -17.06
CA ALA A 192 25.60 -26.45 -15.78
C ALA A 192 26.09 -25.38 -14.77
N PRO A 193 25.97 -25.61 -13.45
CA PRO A 193 26.27 -24.59 -12.43
C PRO A 193 27.67 -23.96 -12.55
N ALA A 194 28.69 -24.75 -12.85
CA ALA A 194 30.07 -24.26 -13.02
C ALA A 194 30.23 -23.35 -14.27
N GLU A 195 29.53 -23.68 -15.35
CA GLU A 195 29.49 -22.85 -16.54
C GLU A 195 28.72 -21.56 -16.26
N ALA A 196 27.57 -21.66 -15.58
CA ALA A 196 26.78 -20.52 -15.17
C ALA A 196 27.59 -19.53 -14.30
N ALA A 197 28.35 -20.03 -13.31
CA ALA A 197 29.24 -19.18 -12.51
C ALA A 197 30.29 -18.45 -13.36
N THR A 198 30.83 -19.11 -14.38
CA THR A 198 31.77 -18.48 -15.32
C THR A 198 31.09 -17.40 -16.18
N ARG A 199 29.87 -17.67 -16.67
CA ARG A 199 29.06 -16.72 -17.44
C ARG A 199 28.69 -15.49 -16.60
N ALA A 200 28.21 -15.69 -15.37
CA ALA A 200 27.90 -14.60 -14.43
C ALA A 200 29.11 -13.72 -14.14
N GLN A 201 30.27 -14.32 -13.89
CA GLN A 201 31.51 -13.58 -13.64
C GLN A 201 31.94 -12.74 -14.85
N ARG A 202 31.71 -13.23 -16.08
CA ARG A 202 31.93 -12.46 -17.31
C ARG A 202 30.92 -11.32 -17.46
N ALA A 203 29.65 -11.57 -17.16
CA ALA A 203 28.60 -10.55 -17.23
C ALA A 203 28.88 -9.34 -16.32
N LEU A 204 29.45 -9.57 -15.13
CA LEU A 204 29.90 -8.47 -14.25
C LEU A 204 30.96 -7.55 -14.88
N GLN A 205 31.75 -8.09 -15.80
CA GLN A 205 32.85 -7.39 -16.47
C GLN A 205 32.46 -6.89 -17.87
N ASP A 206 31.25 -7.20 -18.34
CA ASP A 206 30.77 -6.81 -19.66
C ASP A 206 30.45 -5.30 -19.68
N PRO A 207 31.20 -4.48 -20.45
CA PRO A 207 30.96 -3.04 -20.52
C PRO A 207 29.57 -2.69 -21.08
N ALA A 208 29.02 -3.52 -21.98
CA ALA A 208 27.72 -3.25 -22.58
C ALA A 208 26.59 -3.40 -21.55
N LEU A 209 26.61 -4.50 -20.78
CA LEU A 209 25.67 -4.72 -19.68
C LEU A 209 25.79 -3.63 -18.61
N LYS A 210 27.03 -3.24 -18.26
CA LYS A 210 27.24 -2.15 -17.30
C LYS A 210 26.73 -0.81 -17.80
N GLN A 211 26.92 -0.49 -19.08
CA GLN A 211 26.38 0.74 -19.65
C GLN A 211 24.85 0.73 -19.69
N GLU A 212 24.23 -0.43 -19.90
CA GLU A 212 22.77 -0.57 -19.84
C GLU A 212 22.23 -0.45 -18.42
N GLU A 213 22.85 -1.12 -17.45
CA GLU A 213 22.57 -0.98 -16.02
C GLU A 213 22.60 0.50 -15.60
N ILE A 214 23.63 1.25 -16.00
CA ILE A 214 23.74 2.69 -15.75
C ILE A 214 22.55 3.45 -16.35
N ARG A 215 22.19 3.20 -17.61
CA ARG A 215 21.04 3.88 -18.26
C ARG A 215 19.73 3.58 -17.56
N ILE A 216 19.52 2.33 -17.11
CA ILE A 216 18.34 1.94 -16.34
C ILE A 216 18.30 2.72 -15.03
N LEU A 217 19.41 2.76 -14.30
CA LEU A 217 19.52 3.45 -13.01
C LEU A 217 19.35 4.97 -13.14
N GLU A 218 19.85 5.58 -14.21
CA GLU A 218 19.65 7.01 -14.50
C GLU A 218 18.16 7.36 -14.64
N VAL A 219 17.42 6.61 -15.46
CA VAL A 219 15.98 6.86 -15.64
C VAL A 219 15.19 6.56 -14.35
N LEU A 220 15.57 5.53 -13.59
CA LEU A 220 14.96 5.26 -12.28
C LEU A 220 15.22 6.41 -11.29
N LEU A 221 16.43 6.95 -11.27
CA LEU A 221 16.79 8.09 -10.43
C LEU A 221 15.97 9.33 -10.81
N GLU A 222 15.81 9.62 -12.10
CA GLU A 222 14.97 10.73 -12.59
C GLU A 222 13.51 10.58 -12.15
N ARG A 223 12.93 9.37 -12.31
CA ARG A 223 11.56 9.08 -11.86
C ARG A 223 11.40 9.29 -10.35
N LYS A 224 12.36 8.80 -9.56
CA LYS A 224 12.33 8.94 -8.10
C LYS A 224 12.53 10.39 -7.66
N ALA A 225 13.34 11.17 -8.37
CA ALA A 225 13.46 12.60 -8.13
C ALA A 225 12.13 13.33 -8.41
N ALA A 226 11.45 13.00 -9.51
CA ALA A 226 10.14 13.59 -9.84
C ALA A 226 9.05 13.21 -8.81
N GLU A 227 9.00 11.94 -8.38
CA GLU A 227 8.09 11.48 -7.33
C GLU A 227 8.34 12.22 -6.00
N ALA A 228 9.61 12.40 -5.63
CA ALA A 228 9.97 13.12 -4.42
C ALA A 228 9.55 14.60 -4.46
N GLU A 229 9.67 15.27 -5.60
CA GLU A 229 9.19 16.64 -5.78
C GLU A 229 7.66 16.75 -5.68
N GLU A 230 6.92 15.82 -6.28
CA GLU A 230 5.46 15.80 -6.17
C GLU A 230 5.00 15.57 -4.72
N LEU A 231 5.61 14.62 -4.01
CA LEU A 231 5.32 14.37 -2.59
C LEU A 231 5.66 15.59 -1.72
N ARG A 232 6.75 16.31 -2.01
CA ARG A 232 7.09 17.57 -1.32
C ARG A 232 6.00 18.61 -1.54
N ARG A 233 5.46 18.73 -2.77
CA ARG A 233 4.36 19.63 -3.09
C ARG A 233 3.10 19.27 -2.32
N GLN A 234 2.69 18.00 -2.34
CA GLN A 234 1.52 17.51 -1.62
C GLN A 234 1.63 17.72 -0.10
N LEU A 235 2.83 17.53 0.45
CA LEU A 235 3.08 17.79 1.87
C LEU A 235 2.94 19.28 2.20
N ALA A 236 3.44 20.16 1.34
CA ALA A 236 3.29 21.61 1.51
C ALA A 236 1.82 22.04 1.44
N ASP A 237 1.06 21.52 0.48
CA ASP A 237 -0.38 21.78 0.32
C ASP A 237 -1.16 21.30 1.56
N THR A 238 -0.89 20.06 2.01
CA THR A 238 -1.52 19.49 3.22
C THR A 238 -1.18 20.29 4.47
N ALA A 239 0.06 20.77 4.60
CA ALA A 239 0.46 21.62 5.73
C ALA A 239 -0.27 22.97 5.73
N ALA A 240 -0.44 23.58 4.55
CA ALA A 240 -1.22 24.81 4.38
C ALA A 240 -2.70 24.59 4.74
N ASP A 241 -3.29 23.48 4.30
CA ASP A 241 -4.66 23.09 4.66
C ASP A 241 -4.84 22.90 6.16
N LEU A 242 -3.92 22.19 6.80
CA LEU A 242 -3.97 21.98 8.24
C LEU A 242 -3.86 23.31 9.00
N ALA A 243 -3.03 24.25 8.53
CA ALA A 243 -2.94 25.59 9.10
C ALA A 243 -4.27 26.37 8.96
N ARG A 244 -4.90 26.32 7.78
CA ARG A 244 -6.22 26.92 7.55
C ARG A 244 -7.28 26.34 8.47
N GLN A 245 -7.34 25.02 8.60
CA GLN A 245 -8.29 24.34 9.50
C GLN A 245 -8.08 24.70 10.97
N ARG A 246 -6.83 24.87 11.41
CA ARG A 246 -6.52 25.30 12.78
C ARG A 246 -7.05 26.71 13.07
N GLU A 247 -6.88 27.66 12.14
CA GLU A 247 -7.42 29.01 12.33
C GLU A 247 -8.96 29.03 12.29
N LEU A 248 -9.59 28.27 11.38
CA LEU A 248 -11.06 28.13 11.35
C LEU A 248 -11.60 27.53 12.65
N ASN A 249 -10.95 26.49 13.19
CA ASN A 249 -11.33 25.89 14.46
C ASN A 249 -11.19 26.86 15.63
N LYS A 250 -10.12 27.65 15.66
CA LYS A 250 -9.91 28.69 16.67
C LYS A 250 -10.97 29.78 16.62
N GLU A 251 -11.36 30.21 15.42
CA GLU A 251 -12.45 31.18 15.23
C GLU A 251 -13.81 30.58 15.64
N ALA A 252 -14.08 29.34 15.25
CA ALA A 252 -15.29 28.62 15.65
C ALA A 252 -15.38 28.48 17.17
N GLU A 253 -14.28 28.14 17.85
CA GLU A 253 -14.21 28.05 19.31
C GLU A 253 -14.47 29.41 19.97
N LYS A 254 -13.88 30.49 19.44
CA LYS A 254 -14.15 31.86 19.93
C LYS A 254 -15.62 32.22 19.79
N ASN A 255 -16.22 31.94 18.63
CA ASN A 255 -17.63 32.20 18.36
C ASN A 255 -18.55 31.36 19.25
N ALA A 256 -18.20 30.09 19.51
CA ALA A 256 -18.94 29.22 20.42
C ALA A 256 -18.91 29.77 21.86
N ARG A 257 -17.73 30.16 22.37
CA ARG A 257 -17.58 30.78 23.69
C ARG A 257 -18.36 32.09 23.81
N GLU A 258 -18.39 32.91 22.76
CA GLU A 258 -19.18 34.14 22.76
C GLU A 258 -20.69 33.86 22.79
N ARG A 259 -21.17 32.90 21.99
CA ARG A 259 -22.57 32.47 22.01
C ARG A 259 -22.97 31.93 23.38
N GLU A 260 -22.14 31.09 23.98
CA GLU A 260 -22.35 30.55 25.33
C GLU A 260 -22.49 31.68 26.37
N ARG A 261 -21.58 32.67 26.34
CA ARG A 261 -21.67 33.85 27.22
C ARG A 261 -22.97 34.63 27.03
N ARG A 262 -23.40 34.85 25.79
CA ARG A 262 -24.66 35.55 25.48
C ARG A 262 -25.88 34.77 25.98
N LEU A 263 -25.90 33.44 25.77
CA LEU A 263 -26.96 32.58 26.25
C LEU A 263 -27.04 32.57 27.77
N GLU A 264 -25.90 32.51 28.46
CA GLU A 264 -25.86 32.55 29.93
C GLU A 264 -26.30 33.91 30.49
N ASP A 265 -25.97 35.02 29.84
CA ASP A 265 -26.48 36.35 30.22
C ASP A 265 -28.01 36.45 30.06
N VAL A 266 -28.56 35.98 28.92
CA VAL A 266 -30.02 35.94 28.70
C VAL A 266 -30.69 35.03 29.73
N SER A 267 -30.13 33.85 29.97
CA SER A 267 -30.61 32.88 30.97
C SER A 267 -30.63 33.49 32.38
N TYR A 268 -29.56 34.20 32.75
CA TYR A 268 -29.46 34.91 34.02
C TYR A 268 -30.55 35.98 34.17
N ARG A 269 -30.77 36.81 33.14
CA ARG A 269 -31.80 37.87 33.18
C ARG A 269 -33.21 37.29 33.31
N LEU A 270 -33.51 36.22 32.58
CA LEU A 270 -34.79 35.52 32.68
C LEU A 270 -34.97 34.94 34.09
N ALA A 271 -33.94 34.32 34.65
CA ALA A 271 -33.97 33.79 36.01
C ALA A 271 -34.19 34.91 37.05
N LEU A 272 -33.46 36.03 36.93
CA LEU A 272 -33.61 37.19 37.81
C LEU A 272 -35.05 37.73 37.78
N TYR A 273 -35.63 37.87 36.59
CA TYR A 273 -37.02 38.31 36.42
C TYR A 273 -38.02 37.33 37.05
N ASP A 274 -37.87 36.03 36.80
CA ASP A 274 -38.76 35.01 37.34
C ASP A 274 -38.68 34.88 38.86
N PHE A 275 -37.46 34.98 39.41
CA PHE A 275 -37.25 34.86 40.86
C PHE A 275 -37.63 36.14 41.60
N SER A 276 -37.38 37.33 41.07
CA SER A 276 -37.82 38.59 41.70
C SER A 276 -39.34 38.68 41.84
N LYS A 277 -40.11 38.04 40.95
CA LYS A 277 -41.57 37.89 41.12
C LYS A 277 -41.99 37.04 42.32
N ARG A 278 -41.13 36.12 42.76
CA ARG A 278 -41.44 35.12 43.80
C ARG A 278 -40.74 35.43 45.14
N HIS A 279 -39.72 36.27 45.12
CA HIS A 279 -38.86 36.58 46.25
C HIS A 279 -38.78 38.10 46.43
N GLU A 280 -39.54 38.62 47.40
CA GLU A 280 -39.67 40.06 47.67
C GLU A 280 -38.33 40.75 47.98
N THR A 281 -37.48 40.12 48.78
CA THR A 281 -36.14 40.65 49.12
C THR A 281 -35.22 40.78 47.90
N LEU A 282 -35.34 39.87 46.91
CA LEU A 282 -34.59 39.95 45.67
C LEU A 282 -35.12 41.10 44.77
N ARG A 283 -36.43 41.33 44.75
CA ARG A 283 -37.04 42.45 44.03
C ARG A 283 -36.57 43.79 44.59
N GLU A 284 -36.63 43.96 45.91
CA GLU A 284 -36.16 45.18 46.60
C GLU A 284 -34.67 45.43 46.35
N ALA A 285 -33.84 44.39 46.38
CA ALA A 285 -32.41 44.49 46.08
C ALA A 285 -32.16 44.97 44.64
N VAL A 286 -32.93 44.50 43.66
CA VAL A 286 -32.85 44.96 42.26
C VAL A 286 -33.22 46.45 42.15
N GLU A 287 -34.34 46.86 42.75
CA GLU A 287 -34.80 48.26 42.73
C GLU A 287 -33.80 49.21 43.42
N LEU A 288 -33.18 48.76 44.51
CA LEU A 288 -32.12 49.52 45.19
C LEU A 288 -30.86 49.62 44.33
N CYS A 289 -30.51 48.55 43.62
CA CYS A 289 -29.34 48.50 42.75
C CYS A 289 -29.42 49.51 41.59
N GLU A 290 -30.63 49.86 41.13
CA GLU A 290 -30.84 50.90 40.11
C GLU A 290 -30.54 52.32 40.62
N LYS A 291 -30.64 52.55 41.93
CA LYS A 291 -30.52 53.88 42.56
C LYS A 291 -29.10 54.20 43.04
N ILE A 292 -28.26 53.18 43.21
CA ILE A 292 -26.86 53.31 43.66
C ILE A 292 -25.91 53.33 42.45
N THR A 293 -24.76 54.00 42.59
CA THR A 293 -23.74 54.10 41.53
C THR A 293 -22.36 53.73 42.06
N GLY A 294 -21.37 53.60 41.16
CA GLY A 294 -19.99 53.34 41.56
C GLY A 294 -19.74 51.94 42.15
N PRO A 295 -18.75 51.78 43.05
CA PRO A 295 -18.35 50.50 43.62
C PRO A 295 -19.49 49.74 44.33
N ASP A 296 -20.37 50.46 45.02
CA ASP A 296 -21.49 49.86 45.77
C ASP A 296 -22.51 49.20 44.85
N ARG A 297 -22.78 49.83 43.69
CA ARG A 297 -23.62 49.22 42.64
C ARG A 297 -23.03 47.90 42.15
N LYS A 298 -21.70 47.82 42.02
CA LYS A 298 -21.00 46.61 41.58
C LYS A 298 -21.14 45.50 42.63
N ALA A 299 -20.89 45.82 43.91
CA ALA A 299 -21.03 44.87 45.02
C ALA A 299 -22.46 44.34 45.17
N MET A 300 -23.47 45.22 45.00
CA MET A 300 -24.88 44.82 45.02
C MET A 300 -25.24 43.90 43.85
N ASN A 301 -24.78 44.22 42.63
CA ASN A 301 -24.99 43.34 41.46
C ASN A 301 -24.35 41.96 41.64
N GLU A 302 -23.15 41.89 42.22
CA GLU A 302 -22.48 40.62 42.54
C GLU A 302 -23.28 39.80 43.57
N SER A 303 -23.85 40.47 44.57
CA SER A 303 -24.71 39.84 45.58
C SER A 303 -26.02 39.32 44.98
N ILE A 304 -26.71 40.14 44.18
CA ILE A 304 -27.92 39.74 43.42
C ILE A 304 -27.62 38.52 42.54
N ARG A 305 -26.49 38.56 41.81
CA ARG A 305 -26.08 37.47 40.93
C ARG A 305 -25.86 36.17 41.68
N THR A 306 -25.20 36.24 42.84
CA THR A 306 -24.97 35.09 43.72
C THR A 306 -26.29 34.49 44.20
N VAL A 307 -27.24 35.32 44.66
CA VAL A 307 -28.56 34.86 45.11
C VAL A 307 -29.34 34.19 43.98
N VAL A 308 -29.37 34.79 42.78
CA VAL A 308 -30.05 34.19 41.61
C VAL A 308 -29.45 32.84 41.25
N ASN A 309 -28.11 32.71 41.27
CA ASN A 309 -27.45 31.43 40.99
C ASN A 309 -27.81 30.35 42.01
N LEU A 310 -27.80 30.68 43.30
CA LEU A 310 -28.23 29.76 44.36
C LEU A 310 -29.70 29.33 44.19
N LEU A 311 -30.59 30.25 43.77
CA LEU A 311 -31.98 29.92 43.48
C LEU A 311 -32.13 29.02 42.24
N ARG A 312 -31.31 29.21 41.20
CA ARG A 312 -31.25 28.31 40.03
C ARG A 312 -30.82 26.89 40.46
N GLU A 313 -29.75 26.79 41.23
CA GLU A 313 -29.23 25.50 41.75
C GLU A 313 -30.27 24.79 42.61
N LYS A 314 -30.91 25.51 43.53
CA LYS A 314 -32.01 24.98 44.36
C LYS A 314 -33.15 24.42 43.48
N LYS A 315 -33.59 25.16 42.47
CA LYS A 315 -34.66 24.74 41.54
C LYS A 315 -34.28 23.46 40.77
N GLU A 316 -33.04 23.34 40.31
CA GLU A 316 -32.56 22.14 39.62
C GLU A 316 -32.44 20.93 40.56
N LEU A 317 -31.97 21.13 41.79
CA LEU A 317 -31.96 20.09 42.82
C LEU A 317 -33.37 19.59 43.13
N GLU A 318 -34.33 20.50 43.32
CA GLU A 318 -35.74 20.14 43.52
C GLU A 318 -36.30 19.33 42.35
N LYS A 319 -35.96 19.71 41.11
CA LYS A 319 -36.37 18.99 39.90
C LYS A 319 -35.78 17.57 39.85
N ARG A 320 -34.49 17.41 40.18
CA ARG A 320 -33.82 16.09 40.25
C ARG A 320 -34.48 15.20 41.30
N VAL A 321 -34.67 15.72 42.52
CA VAL A 321 -35.35 14.99 43.61
C VAL A 321 -36.74 14.52 43.18
N ARG A 322 -37.53 15.39 42.53
CA ARG A 322 -38.86 15.01 42.01
C ARG A 322 -38.78 13.93 40.94
N ALA A 323 -37.79 13.98 40.04
CA ALA A 323 -37.61 12.97 39.00
C ALA A 323 -37.22 11.62 39.61
N ASP A 324 -36.34 11.60 40.61
CA ASP A 324 -35.91 10.38 41.29
C ASP A 324 -37.05 9.75 42.10
N MET A 325 -37.86 10.56 42.79
CA MET A 325 -39.09 10.10 43.46
C MET A 325 -40.07 9.46 42.47
N LYS A 326 -40.25 10.04 41.28
CA LYS A 326 -41.10 9.44 40.23
C LYS A 326 -40.57 8.10 39.74
N LYS A 327 -39.26 7.99 39.50
CA LYS A 327 -38.61 6.73 39.09
C LYS A 327 -38.69 5.65 40.17
N ALA A 328 -38.58 6.02 41.44
CA ALA A 328 -38.72 5.08 42.56
C ALA A 328 -40.15 4.54 42.68
N ASN A 329 -41.15 5.38 42.40
CA ASN A 329 -42.56 4.97 42.43
C ASN A 329 -43.00 4.17 41.20
N SER A 330 -42.34 4.30 40.05
CA SER A 330 -42.66 3.53 38.83
C SER A 330 -42.00 2.14 38.79
N LYS A 331 -41.14 1.81 39.76
CA LYS A 331 -40.46 0.51 39.88
C LYS A 331 -41.07 -0.38 40.98
N LYS A 332 -42.09 0.10 41.67
CA LYS A 332 -42.92 -0.66 42.63
C LYS A 332 -44.21 -1.07 41.95
#